data_AF-A0A125W5R8-F1
#
_entry.id   AF-A0A125W5R8-F1
#
_cell.length_a   1.000
_cell.length_b   1.000
_cell.length_c   1.000
_cell.angle_alpha   90.00
_cell.angle_beta   90.00
_cell.angle_gamma   90.00
#
_symmetry.space_group_name_H-M   'P 1'
#
loop_
_entity.id
_entity.type
_entity.pdbx_description
1 polymer ?
#
loop_
_entity_poly.entity_id
_entity_poly.type
_entity_poly.pdbx_seq_one_letter_code
_entity_poly.pdbx_strand_id
1 'polypeptide(L)' 'MIIQSSKKLSKCSKQELLLIIQAEVENRQKLINLIDKEYDNWNKNIEDARFPNYQSSERKAFLDGIEAATNIVKNFWG' A
#
# COMPACT_ATOMS: atom_id res chain seq x y z
N MET A 1 17.19 -5.50 -2.85
CA MET A 1 18.27 -6.36 -3.37
C MET A 1 17.63 -7.31 -4.37
N ILE A 2 17.88 -7.15 -5.67
CA ILE A 2 17.36 -8.10 -6.67
C ILE A 2 18.34 -9.28 -6.67
N ILE A 3 17.94 -10.42 -6.10
CA ILE A 3 18.74 -11.64 -6.14
C ILE A 3 18.63 -12.20 -7.56
N GLN A 4 19.48 -11.75 -8.48
CA GLN A 4 19.72 -12.48 -9.72
C GLN A 4 20.60 -13.70 -9.40
N SER A 5 19.95 -14.74 -8.89
CA SER A 5 20.58 -16.04 -8.67
C SER A 5 20.79 -16.73 -10.02
N SER A 6 22.00 -16.65 -10.56
CA SER A 6 22.45 -17.45 -11.73
C SER A 6 22.59 -18.95 -11.42
N LYS A 7 22.37 -19.35 -10.16
CA LYS A 7 22.42 -20.73 -9.65
C LYS A 7 21.07 -21.42 -9.90
N LYS A 8 21.09 -22.62 -10.48
CA LYS A 8 19.88 -23.45 -10.62
C LYS A 8 19.30 -23.74 -9.22
N LEU A 9 17.99 -23.57 -9.05
CA LEU A 9 17.28 -23.78 -7.77
C LEU A 9 17.56 -25.16 -7.14
N SER A 10 17.76 -26.19 -7.97
CA SER A 10 18.11 -27.55 -7.53
C SER A 10 19.48 -27.67 -6.84
N LYS A 11 20.33 -26.65 -6.93
CA LYS A 11 21.65 -26.59 -6.28
C LYS A 11 21.69 -25.62 -5.09
N CYS A 12 20.55 -25.03 -4.72
CA CYS A 12 20.47 -24.13 -3.58
C CYS A 12 20.28 -24.92 -2.28
N SER A 13 20.96 -24.50 -1.22
CA SER A 13 20.69 -24.99 0.13
C SER A 13 19.32 -24.52 0.61
N LYS A 14 18.76 -25.17 1.63
CA LYS A 14 17.47 -24.78 2.23
C LYS A 14 17.47 -23.29 2.66
N GLN A 15 18.57 -22.80 3.21
CA GLN A 15 18.71 -21.42 3.65
C GLN A 15 18.73 -20.44 2.47
N GLU A 16 19.42 -20.78 1.38
CA GLU A 16 19.42 -19.99 0.14
C GLU A 16 18.02 -19.90 -0.46
N LEU A 17 17.27 -21.00 -0.46
CA LEU A 17 15.88 -21.02 -0.96
C LEU A 17 14.94 -20.15 -0.11
N LEU A 18 15.08 -20.21 1.22
CA LEU A 18 14.30 -19.36 2.13
C LEU A 18 14.59 -17.87 1.92
N LEU A 19 15.85 -17.51 1.73
CA LEU A 19 16.25 -16.12 1.42
C LEU A 19 15.65 -15.64 0.09
N ILE A 20 15.62 -16.49 -0.94
CA ILE A 20 15.00 -16.15 -2.23
C ILE A 20 13.50 -15.91 -2.05
N ILE A 21 12.80 -16.77 -1.31
CA ILE A 21 11.36 -16.61 -1.04
C ILE A 21 11.11 -15.30 -0.26
N GLN A 22 11.91 -15.03 0.76
CA GLN A 22 11.75 -13.83 1.58
C GLN A 22 11.99 -12.55 0.75
N ALA A 23 13.03 -12.52 -0.08
CA ALA A 23 13.29 -11.42 -1.00
C ALA A 23 12.15 -11.22 -2.01
N GLU A 24 11.54 -12.31 -2.47
CA GLU A 24 10.40 -12.25 -3.40
C GLU A 24 9.15 -11.68 -2.74
N VAL A 25 8.86 -12.06 -1.48
CA VAL A 25 7.77 -11.47 -0.70
C VAL A 25 7.99 -9.97 -0.50
N GLU A 26 9.21 -9.56 -0.13
CA GLU A 26 9.56 -8.15 0.01
C GLU A 26 9.42 -7.37 -1.30
N ASN A 27 9.81 -7.97 -2.43
CA ASN A 27 9.66 -7.34 -3.74
C ASN A 27 8.19 -7.17 -4.12
N ARG A 28 7.35 -8.17 -3.86
CA ARG A 28 5.90 -8.07 -4.08
C ARG A 28 5.26 -6.98 -3.23
N GLN A 29 5.65 -6.86 -1.96
CA GLN A 29 5.16 -5.79 -1.10
C GLN A 29 5.55 -4.40 -1.65
N LYS A 30 6.79 -4.24 -2.14
CA LYS A 30 7.23 -2.99 -2.77
C LYS A 30 6.43 -2.67 -4.03
N LEU A 31 6.10 -3.67 -4.83
CA LEU A 31 5.29 -3.50 -6.03
C LEU A 31 3.86 -3.04 -5.69
N ILE A 32 3.24 -3.65 -4.66
CA ILE A 32 1.92 -3.21 -4.16
C ILE A 32 1.96 -1.74 -3.76
N ASN A 33 2.93 -1.34 -2.94
CA ASN A 33 3.05 0.05 -2.49
C ASN A 33 3.26 1.04 -3.66
N LEU A 34 3.94 0.62 -4.73
CA LEU A 34 4.09 1.43 -5.94
C LEU A 34 2.77 1.57 -6.70
N ILE A 35 2.02 0.48 -6.85
CA ILE A 35 0.70 0.51 -7.49
C ILE A 35 -0.25 1.42 -6.72
N ASP A 36 -0.31 1.30 -5.40
CA ASP A 36 -1.16 2.13 -4.55
C ASP A 36 -0.81 3.61 -4.70
N LYS A 37 0.49 3.95 -4.69
CA LYS A 37 0.97 5.32 -4.89
C LYS A 37 0.59 5.88 -6.25
N GLU A 38 0.74 5.10 -7.32
CA GLU A 38 0.36 5.55 -8.67
C GLU A 38 -1.16 5.66 -8.83
N TYR A 39 -1.93 4.78 -8.19
CA TYR A 39 -3.39 4.87 -8.15
C TYR A 39 -3.87 6.13 -7.42
N ASP A 40 -3.27 6.45 -6.28
CA ASP A 40 -3.54 7.69 -5.54
C ASP A 40 -3.17 8.94 -6.36
N ASN A 41 -2.04 8.91 -7.06
CA ASN A 41 -1.64 9.99 -7.97
C ASN A 41 -2.63 10.14 -9.14
N TRP A 42 -3.08 9.04 -9.72
CA TRP A 42 -4.07 9.05 -10.79
C TRP A 42 -5.40 9.62 -10.31
N ASN A 43 -5.86 9.25 -9.11
CA ASN A 43 -7.05 9.83 -8.50
C ASN A 43 -6.92 11.33 -8.26
N LYS A 44 -5.75 11.82 -7.83
CA LYS A 44 -5.47 13.25 -7.70
C LYS A 44 -5.47 13.97 -9.04
N ASN A 45 -5.00 13.33 -10.10
CA ASN A 45 -4.95 13.91 -11.45
C ASN A 45 -6.32 13.92 -12.16
N ILE A 46 -7.28 13.10 -11.71
CA ILE A 46 -8.68 13.14 -12.19
C ILE A 46 -9.49 14.24 -11.50
N GLU A 47 -9.02 14.77 -10.37
CA GLU A 47 -9.66 15.95 -9.78
C GLU A 47 -9.64 17.10 -10.80
N ASP A 48 -10.82 17.69 -11.06
CA ASP A 48 -10.99 18.79 -12.00
C ASP A 48 -9.95 19.88 -11.70
N ALA A 49 -9.13 20.26 -12.68
CA ALA A 49 -8.08 21.27 -12.50
C ALA A 49 -8.62 22.63 -12.00
N ARG A 50 -9.92 22.87 -12.15
CA ARG A 50 -10.62 24.06 -11.63
C ARG A 50 -10.89 23.99 -10.12
N PHE A 51 -10.90 22.79 -9.54
CA PHE A 51 -11.13 22.57 -8.12
C PHE A 51 -10.19 21.49 -7.56
N PRO A 52 -8.87 21.76 -7.48
CA PRO A 52 -7.93 20.83 -6.88
C PRO A 52 -8.29 20.58 -5.41
N ASN A 53 -8.38 19.31 -5.00
CA ASN A 53 -8.82 18.86 -3.67
C ASN A 53 -10.31 19.13 -3.34
N TYR A 54 -11.18 19.26 -4.34
CA TYR A 54 -12.62 19.34 -4.07
C TYR A 54 -13.13 18.04 -3.47
N GLN A 55 -13.31 18.04 -2.16
CA GLN A 55 -14.17 17.08 -1.49
C GLN A 55 -15.58 17.65 -1.48
N SER A 56 -16.53 16.92 -2.06
CA SER A 56 -17.94 17.28 -1.93
C SER A 56 -18.32 17.36 -0.44
N SER A 57 -19.31 18.19 -0.11
CA SER A 57 -19.73 18.36 1.29
C SER A 57 -20.12 17.04 1.95
N GLU A 58 -20.69 16.13 1.16
CA GLU A 58 -21.07 14.77 1.54
C GLU A 58 -19.84 13.91 1.84
N ARG A 59 -18.80 13.97 1.00
CA ARG A 59 -17.55 13.23 1.23
C ARG A 59 -16.84 13.71 2.49
N LYS A 60 -16.82 15.02 2.74
CA LYS A 60 -16.22 15.59 3.94
C LYS A 60 -16.96 15.14 5.20
N ALA A 61 -18.29 15.27 5.22
CA ALA A 61 -19.12 14.82 6.32
C ALA A 61 -18.99 13.31 6.60
N PHE A 62 -18.86 12.50 5.54
CA PHE A 62 -18.63 11.06 5.67
C PHE A 62 -17.29 10.74 6.33
N LEU A 63 -16.20 11.39 5.90
CA LEU A 63 -14.87 11.21 6.49
C LEU A 63 -14.82 11.65 7.96
N ASP A 64 -15.42 12.81 8.28
CA ASP A 64 -15.55 13.30 9.66
C ASP A 64 -16.31 12.29 10.54
N GLY A 65 -17.37 11.68 9.99
CA GLY A 65 -18.14 10.63 10.67
C GLY A 65 -17.32 9.36 10.93
N ILE A 66 -16.51 8.91 9.96
CA ILE A 66 -15.61 7.76 10.14
C ILE A 66 -14.56 8.06 11.21
N GLU A 67 -13.98 9.26 11.21
CA GLU A 67 -12.99 9.65 12.21
C GLU A 67 -13.60 9.67 13.62
N ALA A 68 -14.78 10.27 13.76
CA ALA A 68 -15.51 10.28 15.04
C ALA A 68 -15.82 8.85 15.53
N ALA A 69 -16.31 7.97 14.67
CA ALA A 69 -16.57 6.57 15.03
C ALA A 69 -15.29 5.84 15.44
N THR A 70 -14.20 6.06 14.72
CA THR A 70 -12.88 5.46 15.03
C THR A 70 -12.37 5.92 16.39
N ASN A 71 -12.53 7.20 16.71
CA ASN A 71 -12.14 7.77 18.01
C ASN A 71 -13.02 7.26 19.15
N ILE A 72 -14.32 7.06 18.93
CA ILE A 72 -15.22 6.44 19.91
C ILE A 72 -14.75 5.03 20.23
N VAL A 73 -14.47 4.21 19.21
CA VAL A 73 -13.97 2.84 19.40
C VAL A 73 -12.63 2.85 20.15
N LYS A 74 -11.70 3.72 19.76
CA LYS A 74 -10.41 3.85 20.46
C LYS A 74 -10.56 4.22 21.94
N ASN A 75 -11.46 5.14 22.26
CA ASN A 75 -11.70 5.58 23.64
C ASN A 75 -12.52 4.58 24.47
N PHE A 76 -13.23 3.65 23.83
CA PHE A 76 -13.97 2.61 24.52
C PHE A 76 -13.10 1.41 24.90
N TRP A 77 -12.06 1.13 24.10
CA TRP A 77 -11.15 -0.01 24.29
C TRP A 77 -9.74 0.39 24.78
N GLY A 78 -9.46 1.67 24.95
CA GLY A 78 -8.21 2.22 25.53
C GLY A 78 -8.38 2.61 26.98
#